data_AF-W2DV90-F1
#
_entry.id   AF-W2DV90-F1
#
_cell.length_a   1.000
_cell.length_b   1.000
_cell.length_c   1.000
_cell.angle_alpha   90.00
_cell.angle_beta   90.00
_cell.angle_gamma   90.00
#
_symmetry.space_group_name_H-M   'P 1'
#
loop_
_entity.id
_entity.type
_entity.pdbx_description
1 polymer ?
#
loop_
_entity_poly.entity_id
_entity_poly.type
_entity_poly.pdbx_seq_one_letter_code
_entity_poly.pdbx_strand_id
1 'polypeptide(L)'
;MIIKLTVSCIDNNDEESNLPSRFFPSAGSGHGWFQLEPATEEFPSHSVLSRALQEWNDDCVLMEYDATTGKGRFVIVDWYAPTSGTVIELGHVGDAGAIDRKISLSD
;
A
#
# COMPACT_ATOMS: atom_id res chain seq x y z
N MET A 1 9.92 14.74 2.51
CA MET A 1 9.72 13.98 1.25
C MET A 1 8.39 13.24 1.30
N ILE A 2 7.51 13.50 0.34
CA ILE A 2 6.23 12.82 0.18
C ILE A 2 6.37 11.89 -1.02
N ILE A 3 6.04 10.61 -0.88
CA ILE A 3 6.14 9.64 -1.96
C ILE A 3 4.74 9.42 -2.51
N LYS A 4 4.53 9.74 -3.79
CA LYS A 4 3.25 9.48 -4.46
C LYS A 4 3.37 8.23 -5.30
N LEU A 5 2.53 7.25 -5.02
CA LEU A 5 2.42 6.02 -5.81
C LEU A 5 1.05 5.95 -6.45
N THR A 6 1.00 5.72 -7.75
CA THR A 6 -0.23 5.54 -8.50
C THR A 6 -0.42 4.05 -8.74
N VAL A 7 -1.52 3.50 -8.24
CA VAL A 7 -1.87 2.11 -8.52
C VAL A 7 -2.18 1.99 -10.00
N SER A 8 -1.41 1.17 -10.70
CA SER A 8 -1.57 0.97 -12.15
C SER A 8 -2.49 -0.21 -12.45
N CYS A 9 -2.41 -1.26 -11.63
CA CYS A 9 -3.22 -2.46 -11.77
C CYS A 9 -3.50 -3.06 -10.40
N ILE A 10 -4.68 -3.65 -10.23
CA ILE A 10 -5.00 -4.48 -9.08
C ILE A 10 -5.36 -5.88 -9.55
N ASP A 11 -4.84 -6.86 -8.83
CA ASP A 11 -5.30 -8.25 -8.83
C ASP A 11 -5.85 -8.51 -7.43
N ASN A 12 -6.98 -7.86 -7.16
CA ASN A 12 -7.94 -8.42 -6.24
C ASN A 12 -8.53 -9.58 -7.04
N ASN A 13 -8.43 -10.81 -6.56
CA ASN A 13 -9.03 -11.98 -7.21
C ASN A 13 -10.56 -11.85 -7.20
N ASP A 14 -11.08 -10.93 -7.99
CA ASP A 14 -12.49 -10.51 -8.16
C ASP A 14 -13.17 -11.34 -9.25
N GLU A 15 -12.46 -12.31 -9.84
CA GLU A 15 -13.05 -13.35 -10.70
C GLU A 15 -13.85 -14.38 -9.86
N GLU A 16 -14.67 -13.90 -8.93
CA GLU A 16 -15.75 -14.65 -8.27
C GLU A 16 -17.10 -14.46 -8.98
N SER A 17 -17.13 -13.87 -10.19
CA SER A 17 -18.40 -13.61 -10.90
C SER A 17 -19.08 -14.83 -11.54
N ASN A 18 -18.60 -16.08 -11.36
CA ASN A 18 -19.21 -17.24 -12.00
C ASN A 18 -19.18 -18.57 -11.23
N LEU A 19 -19.12 -18.60 -9.89
CA LEU A 19 -19.35 -19.87 -9.17
C LEU A 19 -20.27 -19.70 -7.94
N PRO A 20 -21.50 -20.25 -7.98
CA PRO A 20 -22.41 -20.23 -6.85
C PRO A 20 -22.05 -21.38 -5.90
N SER A 21 -20.92 -21.31 -5.19
CA SER A 21 -20.60 -22.13 -4.00
C SER A 21 -19.14 -22.02 -3.63
N ARG A 22 -18.83 -21.43 -2.46
CA ARG A 22 -18.01 -22.00 -1.37
C ARG A 22 -17.57 -20.84 -0.48
N PHE A 23 -18.19 -20.67 0.68
CA PHE A 23 -17.59 -21.15 1.94
C PHE A 23 -16.09 -20.84 1.98
N PHE A 24 -15.73 -19.63 2.43
CA PHE A 24 -14.63 -19.22 3.33
C PHE A 24 -14.35 -17.72 3.09
N PRO A 25 -14.88 -16.78 3.89
CA PRO A 25 -14.62 -15.34 3.71
C PRO A 25 -13.21 -14.90 4.13
N SER A 26 -12.25 -15.80 4.31
CA SER A 26 -10.94 -15.48 4.89
C SER A 26 -9.82 -15.84 3.95
N ALA A 27 -9.31 -14.83 3.25
CA ALA A 27 -7.92 -14.62 2.79
C ALA A 27 -7.89 -13.79 1.49
N GLY A 28 -8.72 -12.75 1.40
CA GLY A 28 -8.58 -11.75 0.34
C GLY A 28 -7.29 -10.97 0.57
N SER A 29 -6.17 -11.41 -0.02
CA SER A 29 -4.98 -10.58 -0.11
C SER A 29 -5.05 -9.82 -1.42
N GLY A 30 -5.28 -8.52 -1.35
CA GLY A 30 -5.32 -7.67 -2.53
C GLY A 30 -3.93 -7.40 -3.04
N HIS A 31 -3.63 -7.80 -4.28
CA HIS A 31 -2.35 -7.46 -4.91
C HIS A 31 -2.49 -6.18 -5.73
N GLY A 32 -1.60 -5.22 -5.49
CA GLY A 32 -1.56 -3.96 -6.21
C GLY A 32 -0.21 -3.76 -6.89
N TRP A 33 -0.22 -3.48 -8.18
CA TRP A 33 0.91 -2.91 -8.89
C TRP A 33 0.81 -1.41 -8.87
N PHE A 34 1.93 -0.77 -8.60
CA PHE A 34 2.01 0.68 -8.54
C PHE A 34 3.20 1.20 -9.33
N GLN A 35 3.08 2.46 -9.69
CA GLN A 35 4.15 3.24 -10.29
C GLN A 35 4.32 4.51 -9.45
N LEU A 36 5.54 4.77 -9.01
CA LEU A 36 5.89 6.02 -8.35
C LEU A 36 5.86 7.15 -9.37
N GLU A 37 5.30 8.28 -8.96
CA GLU A 37 5.42 9.52 -9.71
C GLU A 37 6.88 10.01 -9.60
N PRO A 38 7.49 10.51 -10.69
CA PRO A 38 8.80 11.14 -10.65
C PRO A 38 8.69 12.51 -9.96
N ALA A 39 8.53 12.50 -8.64
CA ALA A 39 8.40 13.70 -7.82
C ALA A 39 9.78 14.29 -7.44
N THR A 40 10.85 13.50 -7.51
CA THR A 40 12.23 13.86 -7.17
C THR A 40 13.21 13.31 -8.22
N GLU A 41 14.42 13.86 -8.27
CA GLU A 41 15.49 13.41 -9.20
C GLU A 41 15.83 11.91 -9.04
N GLU A 42 15.55 11.34 -7.87
CA GLU A 42 15.82 9.94 -7.55
C GLU A 42 14.61 9.29 -6.87
N PHE A 43 14.32 8.05 -7.24
CA PHE A 43 13.30 7.24 -6.60
C PHE A 43 13.77 6.74 -5.22
N PRO A 44 12.87 6.58 -4.22
CA PRO A 44 13.23 6.10 -2.90
C PRO A 44 13.78 4.67 -2.97
N SER A 45 14.71 4.30 -2.09
CA SER A 45 15.18 2.91 -2.02
C SER A 45 14.08 1.97 -1.49
N HIS A 46 14.21 0.66 -1.78
CA HIS A 46 13.27 -0.37 -1.34
C HIS A 46 12.94 -0.30 0.15
N SER A 47 13.94 -0.10 1.02
CA SER A 47 13.73 -0.02 2.47
C SER A 47 12.92 1.22 2.89
N VAL A 48 13.12 2.35 2.22
CA VAL A 48 12.37 3.59 2.48
C VAL A 48 10.92 3.41 2.08
N LEU A 49 10.69 2.86 0.88
CA LEU A 49 9.35 2.60 0.37
C LEU A 49 8.58 1.57 1.20
N SER A 50 9.24 0.45 1.56
CA SER A 50 8.66 -0.60 2.39
C SER A 50 8.25 -0.09 3.77
N ARG A 51 9.07 0.78 4.37
CA ARG A 51 8.72 1.43 5.64
C ARG A 51 7.57 2.41 5.46
N ALA A 52 7.60 3.26 4.43
CA ALA A 52 6.54 4.24 4.19
C ALA A 52 5.18 3.58 3.89
N LEU A 53 5.17 2.42 3.21
CA LEU A 53 3.97 1.61 2.99
C LEU A 53 3.42 1.01 4.29
N GLN A 54 4.28 0.48 5.16
CA GLN A 54 3.87 -0.01 6.48
C GLN A 54 3.35 1.11 7.40
N GLU A 55 3.95 2.30 7.34
CA GLU A 55 3.45 3.47 8.08
C GLU A 55 2.09 3.96 7.56
N TRP A 56 1.82 3.79 6.25
CA TRP A 56 0.52 4.07 5.66
C TRP A 56 -0.54 3.02 6.04
N ASN A 57 -0.17 1.74 5.99
CA ASN A 57 -1.03 0.63 6.38
C ASN A 57 -0.16 -0.53 6.88
N ASP A 58 -0.35 -0.94 8.13
CA ASP A 58 0.41 -2.02 8.79
C ASP A 58 0.28 -3.35 8.04
N ASP A 59 -0.88 -3.59 7.41
CA ASP A 59 -1.17 -4.78 6.63
C ASP A 59 -0.61 -4.72 5.18
N CYS A 60 0.02 -3.60 4.78
CA CYS A 60 0.58 -3.43 3.44
C CYS A 60 2.05 -3.87 3.39
N VAL A 61 2.31 -4.92 2.62
CA VAL A 61 3.62 -5.55 2.50
C VAL A 61 4.27 -5.25 1.15
N LEU A 62 5.49 -4.72 1.27
CA LEU A 62 6.54 -4.58 0.25
C LEU A 62 6.88 -5.89 -0.49
N MET A 63 6.29 -6.23 -1.65
CA MET A 63 6.67 -7.48 -2.35
C MET A 63 7.84 -7.28 -3.31
N GLU A 64 7.67 -6.40 -4.30
CA GLU A 64 8.68 -6.16 -5.35
C GLU A 64 8.77 -4.67 -5.63
N TYR A 65 9.97 -4.17 -5.84
CA TYR A 65 10.18 -2.78 -6.18
C TYR A 65 11.46 -2.58 -6.98
N ASP A 66 11.32 -1.93 -8.13
CA ASP A 66 12.41 -1.54 -8.99
C ASP A 66 12.65 -0.02 -8.87
N ALA A 67 13.76 0.34 -8.22
CA ALA A 67 14.16 1.74 -8.00
C ALA A 67 14.61 2.45 -9.29
N THR A 68 14.91 1.71 -10.37
CA THR A 68 15.32 2.28 -11.66
C THR A 68 14.12 2.86 -12.41
N THR A 69 12.98 2.15 -12.35
CA THR A 69 11.75 2.50 -13.06
C THR A 69 10.69 3.11 -12.14
N GLY A 70 10.86 3.00 -10.82
CA GLY A 70 9.87 3.42 -9.84
C GLY A 70 8.63 2.51 -9.80
N LYS A 71 8.68 1.32 -10.40
CA LYS A 71 7.56 0.38 -10.45
C LYS A 71 7.69 -0.67 -9.37
N GLY A 72 6.57 -1.12 -8.83
CA GLY A 72 6.58 -2.19 -7.85
C GLY A 72 5.23 -2.85 -7.68
N ARG A 73 5.22 -3.80 -6.76
CA ARG A 73 4.06 -4.57 -6.32
C ARG A 73 4.03 -4.58 -4.80
N PHE A 74 2.85 -4.32 -4.25
CA PHE A 74 2.54 -4.55 -2.84
C PHE A 74 1.38 -5.55 -2.72
N VAL A 75 1.23 -6.10 -1.52
CA VAL A 75 0.06 -6.89 -1.13
C VAL A 75 -0.51 -6.28 0.13
N ILE A 76 -1.84 -6.19 0.22
CA ILE A 76 -2.51 -5.85 1.47
C ILE A 76 -3.13 -7.12 2.02
N VAL A 77 -2.69 -7.52 3.21
CA VAL A 77 -3.18 -8.71 3.90
C VAL A 77 -4.53 -8.39 4.53
N ASP A 78 -5.49 -9.31 4.43
CA ASP A 78 -6.86 -9.14 4.94
C ASP A 78 -7.65 -7.95 4.35
N TRP A 79 -7.13 -7.31 3.30
CA TRP A 79 -7.73 -6.14 2.69
C TRP A 79 -7.59 -6.13 1.17
N TYR A 80 -8.45 -5.36 0.53
CA TYR A 80 -8.44 -5.16 -0.93
C TYR A 80 -7.42 -4.12 -1.33
N ALA A 81 -6.70 -4.36 -2.42
CA ALA A 81 -5.83 -3.36 -3.01
C ALA A 81 -6.67 -2.20 -3.54
N PRO A 82 -6.24 -0.94 -3.31
CA PRO A 82 -6.94 0.24 -3.78
C PRO A 82 -7.04 0.24 -5.30
N THR A 83 -8.20 0.66 -5.84
CA THR A 83 -8.53 0.57 -7.27
C THR A 83 -7.44 1.15 -8.18
N SER A 84 -7.23 0.55 -9.35
CA SER A 84 -6.36 1.11 -10.39
C SER A 84 -6.71 2.58 -10.67
N GLY A 85 -5.70 3.43 -10.73
CA GLY A 85 -5.81 4.89 -10.83
C GLY A 85 -5.82 5.61 -9.48
N THR A 86 -5.88 4.89 -8.36
CA THR A 86 -5.77 5.50 -7.03
C THR A 86 -4.34 5.99 -6.79
N VAL A 87 -4.20 7.24 -6.34
CA VAL A 87 -2.92 7.80 -5.90
C VAL A 87 -2.83 7.68 -4.38
N ILE A 88 -1.84 6.94 -3.90
CA ILE A 88 -1.52 6.84 -2.47
C ILE A 88 -0.36 7.78 -2.17
N GLU A 89 -0.57 8.69 -1.23
CA GLU A 89 0.45 9.61 -0.74
C GLU A 89 1.05 9.04 0.54
N LEU A 90 2.25 8.48 0.45
CA LEU A 90 2.98 7.98 1.61
C LEU A 90 3.68 9.15 2.31
N GLY A 91 3.43 9.25 3.62
CA GLY A 91 3.94 10.30 4.48
C GLY A 91 5.47 10.29 4.63
N HIS A 92 5.98 11.40 5.15
CA HIS A 92 7.41 11.65 5.32
C HIS A 92 8.06 10.73 6.36
N VAL A 93 8.97 9.85 5.94
CA VAL A 93 10.03 9.33 6.81
C VAL A 93 10.96 10.51 7.15
N GLY A 94 10.57 11.32 8.13
CA GLY A 94 11.32 12.49 8.55
C GLY A 94 10.52 13.57 9.27
N ASP A 95 9.23 13.36 9.55
CA ASP A 95 8.53 14.15 10.56
C ASP A 95 7.93 13.19 11.57
N ALA A 96 8.55 13.14 12.75
CA ALA A 96 7.92 12.60 13.94
C ALA A 96 6.74 13.52 14.32
N GLY A 97 5.68 13.48 13.51
CA GLY A 97 4.40 14.07 13.81
C GLY A 97 3.79 13.28 14.96
N ALA A 98 3.79 13.90 16.14
CA ALA A 98 3.24 13.37 17.38
C ALA A 98 1.96 12.56 17.17
N ILE A 99 2.02 11.26 17.40
CA ILE A 99 0.82 10.50 17.76
C ILE A 99 0.40 10.95 19.16
N ASP A 100 -0.38 12.03 19.25
CA ASP A 100 -1.23 12.30 20.41
C ASP A 100 -2.28 11.17 20.47
N ARG A 101 -1.85 10.00 20.95
CA ARG A 101 -2.76 8.99 21.46
C ARG A 101 -3.32 9.54 22.76
N LYS A 102 -4.30 10.43 22.68
CA LYS A 102 -5.26 10.65 23.76
C LYS A 102 -6.02 9.35 23.99
N ILE A 103 -5.40 8.47 24.77
CA ILE A 103 -6.09 7.56 25.67
C ILE A 103 -6.93 8.45 26.59
N SER A 104 -8.17 8.71 26.20
CA SER A 104 -9.20 9.15 27.13
C SER A 104 -9.48 7.99 28.09
N LEU A 105 -8.65 7.87 29.12
CA LEU A 105 -9.05 7.23 30.36
C LEU A 105 -9.77 8.31 31.17
N SER A 106 -11.07 8.16 31.38
CA SER A 106 -11.77 8.90 32.42
C SER A 106 -12.77 7.96 33.07
N ASP A 107 -12.55 7.85 34.38
CA ASP A 107 -13.22 7.14 35.47
C ASP A 107 -14.76 7.14 35.40
#